data_AF-A0AAW2QJI2-F1
#
_entry.id   AF-A0AAW2QJI2-F1
#
_cell.length_a   1.000
_cell.length_b   1.000
_cell.length_c   1.000
_cell.angle_alpha   90.00
_cell.angle_beta   90.00
_cell.angle_gamma   90.00
#
_symmetry.space_group_name_H-M   'P 1'
#
loop_
_entity.id
_entity.type
_entity.pdbx_description
1 polymer ?
#
loop_
_entity_poly.entity_id
_entity_poly.type
_entity_poly.pdbx_seq_one_letter_code
_entity_poly.pdbx_strand_id
1 'polypeptide(L)'
;MASSGQHVALHDPNPPPNCVGYIHTKMSPVEVARSASEDARSICLREYGSSPDINIYGDPKFTFPYVPTHLHLMVFELVKNSLRAVQERFMDSDKVAPPVRIIVADGLEDVTIKAGLFPLNFLYNS
;
A
#
# COMPACT_ATOMS: atom_id res chain seq x y z
N MET A 1 10.55 -19.88 -19.61
CA MET A 1 9.25 -20.58 -19.61
C MET A 1 8.25 -19.63 -18.96
N ALA A 2 7.23 -19.23 -19.73
CA ALA A 2 6.05 -18.43 -19.36
C ALA A 2 6.23 -17.00 -18.84
N SER A 3 6.49 -16.07 -19.77
CA SER A 3 6.09 -14.66 -19.69
C SER A 3 4.66 -14.53 -20.28
N SER A 4 3.62 -14.76 -19.48
CA SER A 4 2.24 -14.78 -19.98
C SER A 4 1.23 -14.31 -18.93
N GLY A 5 1.17 -13.00 -18.67
CA GLY A 5 0.19 -12.40 -17.75
C GLY A 5 -0.69 -11.29 -18.35
N GLN A 6 -0.52 -10.94 -19.64
CA GLN A 6 -1.15 -9.74 -20.23
C GLN A 6 -2.22 -10.03 -21.31
N HIS A 7 -2.90 -11.18 -21.30
CA HIS A 7 -3.87 -11.49 -22.38
C HIS A 7 -5.21 -12.15 -21.97
N VAL A 8 -5.62 -12.21 -20.70
CA VAL A 8 -6.81 -13.04 -20.31
C VAL A 8 -7.87 -12.33 -19.45
N ALA A 9 -8.22 -11.06 -19.71
CA ALA A 9 -9.60 -10.62 -19.39
C ALA A 9 -10.16 -9.51 -20.27
N LEU A 10 -10.17 -9.74 -21.58
CA LEU A 10 -11.01 -8.96 -22.50
C LEU A 10 -12.33 -9.67 -22.87
N HIS A 11 -12.64 -10.82 -22.24
CA HIS A 11 -13.85 -11.60 -22.55
C HIS A 11 -14.56 -12.10 -21.28
N ASP A 12 -14.91 -11.19 -20.36
CA ASP A 12 -15.92 -11.50 -19.34
C ASP A 12 -17.25 -10.83 -19.73
N PRO A 13 -18.32 -11.62 -20.03
CA PRO A 13 -19.61 -11.09 -20.44
C PRO A 13 -20.42 -10.45 -19.29
N ASN A 14 -19.95 -10.47 -18.03
CA ASN A 14 -20.62 -9.83 -16.90
C ASN A 14 -19.64 -9.02 -16.04
N PRO A 15 -19.22 -7.81 -16.47
CA PRO A 15 -18.40 -6.95 -15.62
C PRO A 15 -19.20 -6.53 -14.37
N PRO A 16 -18.57 -6.53 -13.17
CA PRO A 16 -19.16 -5.93 -11.99
C PRO A 16 -19.53 -4.45 -12.26
N PRO A 17 -20.62 -3.93 -11.68
CA PRO A 17 -20.99 -2.53 -11.86
C PRO A 17 -19.83 -1.64 -11.41
N ASN A 18 -19.40 -0.70 -12.28
CA ASN A 18 -18.26 0.23 -12.17
C ASN A 18 -16.91 -0.24 -12.77
N CYS A 19 -16.87 -1.36 -13.49
CA CYS A 19 -15.68 -1.83 -14.19
C CYS A 19 -15.80 -1.61 -15.71
N VAL A 20 -14.82 -0.93 -16.32
CA VAL A 20 -14.58 -0.97 -17.77
C VAL A 20 -13.32 -1.81 -17.99
N GLY A 21 -13.49 -3.09 -18.31
CA GLY A 21 -12.39 -4.06 -18.28
C GLY A 21 -11.81 -4.20 -16.87
N TYR A 22 -10.49 -3.98 -16.71
CA TYR A 22 -9.79 -3.98 -15.41
C TYR A 22 -9.78 -2.61 -14.70
N ILE A 23 -10.35 -1.57 -15.30
CA ILE A 23 -10.35 -0.22 -14.74
C ILE A 23 -11.55 -0.09 -13.80
N HIS A 24 -11.27 0.03 -12.50
CA HIS A 24 -12.28 0.42 -11.53
C HIS A 24 -12.49 1.92 -11.63
N THR A 25 -13.68 2.34 -12.05
CA THR A 25 -14.01 3.77 -12.23
C THR A 25 -14.11 4.55 -10.92
N LYS A 26 -14.21 3.84 -9.78
CA LYS A 26 -14.26 4.40 -8.42
C LYS A 26 -13.40 3.56 -7.46
N MET A 27 -12.09 3.48 -7.70
CA MET A 27 -11.18 2.77 -6.79
C MET A 27 -10.77 3.68 -5.62
N SER A 28 -10.81 3.15 -4.39
CA SER A 28 -10.27 3.83 -3.21
C SER A 28 -8.78 3.47 -3.03
N PRO A 29 -7.84 4.41 -3.19
CA PRO A 29 -6.43 4.15 -2.96
C PRO A 29 -6.12 3.84 -1.50
N VAL A 30 -6.92 4.36 -0.55
CA VAL A 30 -6.76 4.05 0.88
C VAL A 30 -7.02 2.57 1.15
N GLU A 31 -8.09 2.01 0.57
CA GLU A 31 -8.39 0.57 0.73
C GLU A 31 -7.35 -0.32 0.04
N VAL A 32 -6.89 0.07 -1.16
CA VAL A 32 -5.82 -0.65 -1.85
C VAL A 32 -4.52 -0.59 -1.04
N ALA A 33 -4.18 0.57 -0.49
CA ALA A 33 -3.00 0.72 0.35
C ALA A 33 -3.11 -0.10 1.64
N ARG A 34 -4.30 -0.19 2.26
CA ARG A 34 -4.54 -1.04 3.43
C ARG A 34 -4.30 -2.51 3.11
N SER A 35 -4.93 -3.03 2.06
CA SER A 35 -4.75 -4.42 1.63
C SER A 35 -3.29 -4.74 1.32
N ALA A 36 -2.61 -3.90 0.53
CA ALA A 36 -1.19 -4.09 0.21
C ALA A 36 -0.28 -4.03 1.46
N SER A 37 -0.64 -3.21 2.44
CA SER A 37 0.10 -3.09 3.71
C SER A 37 -0.07 -4.33 4.60
N GLU A 38 -1.28 -4.89 4.65
CA GLU A 38 -1.55 -6.13 5.39
C GLU A 38 -0.77 -7.31 4.81
N ASP A 39 -0.73 -7.42 3.48
CA ASP A 39 0.03 -8.45 2.78
C ASP A 39 1.54 -8.32 3.03
N ALA A 40 2.08 -7.10 2.93
CA ALA A 40 3.49 -6.83 3.24
C ALA A 40 3.83 -7.11 4.71
N ARG A 41 2.91 -6.77 5.64
CA ARG A 41 3.06 -7.05 7.08
C ARG A 41 3.07 -8.56 7.37
N SER A 42 2.23 -9.33 6.68
CA SER A 42 2.20 -10.80 6.80
C SER A 42 3.52 -11.44 6.38
N ILE A 43 4.13 -10.94 5.30
CA ILE A 43 5.47 -11.39 4.85
C ILE A 43 6.54 -11.01 5.87
N CYS A 44 6.56 -9.75 6.31
CA CYS A 44 7.50 -9.27 7.31
C CYS A 44 7.41 -10.07 8.62
N LEU A 45 6.19 -10.35 9.10
CA LEU A 45 5.97 -11.18 10.28
C LEU A 45 6.51 -12.60 10.12
N ARG A 46 6.36 -13.19 8.93
CA ARG A 46 6.88 -14.52 8.61
C ARG A 46 8.41 -14.56 8.56
N GLU A 47 9.02 -13.51 8.02
CA GLU A 47 10.49 -13.44 7.84
C GLU A 47 11.23 -13.09 9.12
N TYR A 48 10.70 -12.15 9.91
CA TYR A 48 11.39 -11.55 11.07
C TYR A 48 10.75 -11.94 12.42
N GLY A 49 9.66 -12.70 12.43
CA GLY A 49 8.92 -13.08 13.65
C GLY A 49 8.13 -11.95 14.31
N SER A 50 8.30 -10.72 13.82
CA SER A 50 7.55 -9.53 14.21
C SER A 50 7.33 -8.64 12.98
N SER A 51 6.48 -7.62 13.10
CA SER A 51 6.38 -6.58 12.08
C SER A 51 6.02 -5.25 12.72
N PRO A 52 6.63 -4.13 12.26
CA PRO A 52 6.26 -2.80 12.72
C PRO A 52 4.78 -2.48 12.46
N ASP A 53 4.22 -1.60 13.28
CA ASP A 53 2.89 -1.06 13.04
C ASP A 53 2.88 -0.17 11.78
N ILE A 54 1.74 -0.14 11.09
CA ILE A 54 1.52 0.66 9.89
C ILE A 54 0.33 1.58 10.13
N ASN A 55 0.55 2.90 9.97
CA ASN A 55 -0.51 3.89 10.07
C ASN A 55 -0.76 4.50 8.68
N ILE A 56 -1.99 4.39 8.21
CA ILE A 56 -2.41 4.89 6.89
C ILE A 56 -3.28 6.13 7.08
N TYR A 57 -2.92 7.21 6.38
CA TYR A 57 -3.62 8.50 6.39
C TYR A 57 -4.05 8.86 4.97
N GLY A 58 -5.24 9.41 4.81
CA GLY A 58 -5.79 9.84 3.53
C GLY A 58 -7.30 10.01 3.64
N ASP A 59 -7.93 10.64 2.63
CA ASP A 59 -9.39 10.73 2.59
C ASP A 59 -10.00 9.37 2.21
N PRO A 60 -10.78 8.72 3.10
CA PRO A 60 -11.43 7.45 2.79
C PRO A 60 -12.50 7.57 1.69
N LYS A 61 -12.99 8.79 1.42
CA LYS A 61 -13.99 9.06 0.36
C LYS A 61 -13.34 9.34 -0.99
N PHE A 62 -12.04 9.60 -1.03
CA PHE A 62 -11.35 9.83 -2.28
C PHE A 62 -11.37 8.55 -3.13
N THR A 63 -11.83 8.72 -4.37
CA THR A 63 -11.83 7.66 -5.38
C THR A 63 -11.38 8.23 -6.71
N PHE A 64 -10.68 7.41 -7.49
CA PHE A 64 -10.24 7.79 -8.83
C PHE A 64 -10.26 6.56 -9.76
N PRO A 65 -10.40 6.77 -11.08
CA PRO A 65 -10.38 5.68 -12.03
C PRO A 65 -8.95 5.14 -12.21
N TYR A 66 -8.71 3.89 -11.82
CA TYR A 66 -7.40 3.25 -11.98
C TYR A 66 -7.52 1.72 -11.91
N VAL A 67 -6.43 1.02 -12.21
CA VAL A 67 -6.36 -0.45 -12.11
C VAL A 67 -5.91 -0.85 -10.70
N PRO A 68 -6.78 -1.44 -9.85
CA PRO A 68 -6.45 -1.73 -8.45
C PRO A 68 -5.20 -2.59 -8.28
N THR A 69 -5.02 -3.60 -9.14
CA THR A 69 -3.87 -4.52 -9.09
C THR A 69 -2.54 -3.81 -9.27
N HIS A 70 -2.46 -2.82 -10.16
CA HIS A 70 -1.22 -2.06 -10.37
C HIS A 70 -0.86 -1.23 -9.14
N LEU A 71 -1.86 -0.54 -8.57
CA LEU A 71 -1.64 0.23 -7.36
C LEU A 71 -1.25 -0.66 -6.17
N HIS A 72 -1.92 -1.80 -6.02
CA HIS A 72 -1.60 -2.77 -4.97
C HIS A 72 -0.14 -3.22 -5.06
N LEU A 73 0.33 -3.64 -6.25
CA LEU A 73 1.71 -4.08 -6.44
C LEU A 73 2.73 -2.98 -6.11
N MET A 74 2.47 -1.74 -6.54
CA MET A 74 3.34 -0.60 -6.22
C MET A 74 3.40 -0.34 -4.72
N VAL A 75 2.25 -0.27 -4.04
CA VAL A 75 2.21 -0.04 -2.59
C VAL A 75 2.83 -1.19 -1.82
N PHE A 76 2.55 -2.43 -2.23
CA PHE A 76 3.08 -3.64 -1.60
C PHE A 76 4.62 -3.63 -1.60
N GLU A 77 5.25 -3.38 -2.75
CA GLU A 77 6.71 -3.35 -2.84
C GLU A 77 7.32 -2.20 -2.01
N LEU A 78 6.69 -1.02 -2.01
CA LEU A 78 7.12 0.12 -1.20
C LEU A 78 7.03 -0.17 0.31
N VAL A 79 5.92 -0.76 0.75
CA VAL A 79 5.68 -1.08 2.16
C VAL A 79 6.59 -2.20 2.62
N LYS A 80 6.72 -3.28 1.83
CA LYS A 80 7.66 -4.38 2.11
C LYS A 80 9.09 -3.87 2.31
N ASN A 81 9.56 -3.00 1.41
CA ASN A 81 10.89 -2.39 1.54
C ASN A 81 11.01 -1.51 2.81
N SER A 82 9.96 -0.75 3.14
CA SER A 82 9.93 0.08 4.34
C SER A 82 9.96 -0.76 5.63
N LEU A 83 9.15 -1.82 5.70
CA LEU A 83 9.13 -2.73 6.85
C LEU A 83 10.48 -3.44 7.03
N ARG A 84 11.08 -3.92 5.94
CA ARG A 84 12.42 -4.52 5.95
C ARG A 84 13.47 -3.55 6.51
N ALA A 85 13.50 -2.31 6.03
CA ALA A 85 14.44 -1.30 6.51
C ALA A 85 14.27 -0.97 8.01
N VAL A 86 13.04 -1.02 8.52
CA VAL A 86 12.79 -0.87 9.97
C VAL A 86 13.27 -2.11 10.72
N GLN A 87 12.92 -3.31 10.27
CA GLN A 87 13.34 -4.52 10.95
C GLN A 87 14.85 -4.67 11.02
N GLU A 88 15.55 -4.47 9.89
CA GLU A 88 17.01 -4.51 9.84
C GLU A 88 17.68 -3.50 10.78
N ARG A 89 17.02 -2.39 11.07
CA ARG A 89 17.56 -1.33 11.95
C ARG A 89 17.26 -1.53 13.43
N PHE A 90 16.12 -2.15 13.75
CA PHE A 90 15.61 -2.20 15.12
C PHE A 90 15.58 -3.61 15.73
N MET A 91 15.77 -4.69 14.95
CA MET A 91 15.70 -6.06 15.49
C MET A 91 16.73 -6.35 16.59
N ASP A 92 17.93 -5.76 16.48
CA ASP A 92 19.02 -5.91 17.46
C ASP A 92 19.16 -4.68 18.38
N SER A 93 18.17 -3.77 18.35
CA SER A 93 18.19 -2.55 19.15
C SER A 93 17.31 -2.68 20.39
N ASP A 94 17.76 -2.15 21.53
CA ASP A 94 16.90 -1.99 22.72
C ASP A 94 15.77 -0.96 22.53
N LYS A 95 15.69 -0.32 21.36
CA LYS A 95 14.70 0.70 21.03
C LYS A 95 13.50 0.08 20.33
N VAL A 96 12.31 0.55 20.71
CA VAL A 96 11.07 0.19 20.03
C VAL A 96 11.08 0.73 18.60
N ALA A 97 10.78 -0.14 17.63
CA ALA A 97 10.66 0.22 16.24
C ALA A 97 9.53 1.25 16.02
N PRO A 98 9.76 2.37 15.32
CA PRO A 98 8.71 3.32 15.01
C PRO A 98 7.75 2.76 13.95
N PRO A 99 6.47 3.18 13.96
CA PRO A 99 5.51 2.77 12.95
C PRO A 99 5.87 3.34 11.56
N VAL A 100 5.61 2.55 10.52
CA VAL A 100 5.65 3.01 9.13
C VAL A 100 4.39 3.81 8.85
N ARG A 101 4.54 5.05 8.36
CA ARG A 101 3.39 5.87 7.95
C ARG A 101 3.23 5.87 6.45
N ILE A 102 2.00 5.65 5.99
CA ILE A 102 1.58 5.75 4.59
C ILE A 102 0.61 6.93 4.50
N ILE A 103 0.95 7.90 3.66
CA ILE A 103 0.08 9.05 3.39
C ILE A 103 -0.38 8.94 1.95
N VAL A 104 -1.69 8.84 1.75
CA VAL A 104 -2.38 8.89 0.47
C VAL A 104 -2.92 10.31 0.32
N ALA A 105 -2.31 11.08 -0.57
CA ALA A 105 -2.74 12.43 -0.90
C ALA A 105 -3.42 12.42 -2.27
N ASP A 106 -4.56 13.09 -2.35
CA ASP A 106 -5.28 13.38 -3.58
C ASP A 106 -4.70 14.63 -4.27
N GLY A 107 -4.47 14.52 -5.56
CA GLY A 107 -4.24 15.63 -6.48
C GLY A 107 -5.34 15.67 -7.54
N LEU A 108 -5.45 16.79 -8.25
CA LEU A 108 -6.46 16.96 -9.30
C LEU A 108 -6.32 15.93 -10.44
N GLU A 109 -5.09 15.44 -10.69
CA GLU A 109 -4.79 14.45 -11.72
C GLU A 109 -3.89 13.30 -11.22
N ASP A 110 -3.33 13.42 -10.01
CA ASP A 110 -2.31 12.51 -9.46
C ASP A 110 -2.69 11.97 -8.09
N VAL A 111 -2.22 10.76 -7.76
CA VAL A 111 -2.25 10.22 -6.39
C VAL A 111 -0.82 10.09 -5.91
N THR A 112 -0.50 10.76 -4.79
CA THR A 112 0.82 10.63 -4.16
C THR A 112 0.73 9.69 -2.97
N ILE A 113 1.54 8.62 -2.98
CA ILE A 113 1.70 7.72 -1.84
C ILE A 113 3.09 7.91 -1.25
N LYS A 114 3.14 8.39 -0.01
CA LYS A 114 4.40 8.58 0.73
C LYS A 114 4.49 7.57 1.86
N ALA A 115 5.48 6.69 1.79
CA ALA A 115 5.88 5.81 2.90
C ALA A 115 7.09 6.42 3.64
N GLY A 116 7.00 6.59 4.96
CA GLY A 116 8.08 7.22 5.71
C GLY A 116 8.11 6.92 7.20
N LEU A 117 9.34 6.89 7.74
CA LEU A 117 9.63 6.86 9.16
C LEU A 117 9.70 8.30 9.67
N PHE A 118 8.69 8.72 10.42
CA PHE A 118 8.77 9.94 11.23
C PHE A 118 8.81 9.58 12.71
N PRO A 119 9.73 10.19 13.48
CA PRO A 119 9.68 10.10 14.93
C PRO A 119 8.34 10.65 15.44
N LEU A 120 7.80 10.03 16.50
CA LEU A 120 6.55 10.42 17.16
C LEU A 120 6.48 11.92 17.51
N ASN A 121 7.63 12.58 17.69
CA ASN A 121 7.73 13.99 18.09
C ASN A 121 7.25 15.01 17.06
N PHE A 122 7.01 14.62 15.80
CA PHE A 122 6.58 15.56 14.76
C PHE A 122 5.07 15.85 14.75
N LEU A 123 4.25 15.08 15.49
CA LEU A 123 2.80 15.27 15.56
C LEU A 123 2.34 16.22 16.67
N TYR A 124 3.23 16.66 17.56
CA TYR A 124 2.90 17.55 18.69
C TYR A 124 3.16 19.05 18.42
N ASN A 125 3.57 19.42 17.20
CA ASN A 125 3.85 20.81 16.80
C ASN A 125 3.30 21.12 15.39
N SER A 126 2.01 20.87 15.16
CA SER A 126 1.33 21.41 13.98
C SER A 126 -0.11 21.77 14.26
#